data_AF-A0A378Y963-F1
#
_entry.id   AF-A0A378Y963-F1
#
_cell.length_a   1.000
_cell.length_b   1.000
_cell.length_c   1.000
_cell.angle_alpha   90.00
_cell.angle_beta   90.00
_cell.angle_gamma   90.00
#
_symmetry.space_group_name_H-M   'P 1'
#
loop_
_entity.id
_entity.type
_entity.pdbx_description
1 polymer ?
#
loop_
_entity_poly.entity_id
_entity_poly.type
_entity_poly.pdbx_seq_one_letter_code
_entity_poly.pdbx_strand_id
1 'polypeptide(L)'
;MSRMIRLVPHIAVAAAGDPRSGTFAVCDGEGTALWYGPYSDYEHAHPRGPRVAAGMAAASRAVWLAGRACAETGLRQADVRLTVSDREVDAAVLFGMATMAGMTLRLFSTSDNPARDWCRVPGRRDWQPGTLAALVEYRATAAGTASGIPVRQAETPCLP
;
A
#
# COMPACT_ATOMS: atom_id res chain seq x y z
N MET A 1 -14.91 23.11 24.53
CA MET A 1 -13.60 22.56 24.10
C MET A 1 -13.67 22.30 22.60
N SER A 2 -12.98 23.10 21.79
CA SER A 2 -12.99 22.96 20.33
C SER A 2 -12.15 21.75 19.90
N ARG A 3 -12.73 20.87 19.09
CA ARG A 3 -12.06 19.68 18.55
C ARG A 3 -11.04 20.15 17.51
N MET A 4 -9.75 19.89 17.73
CA MET A 4 -8.72 20.20 16.74
C MET A 4 -8.77 19.14 15.64
N ILE A 5 -9.08 19.56 14.42
CA ILE A 5 -9.05 18.70 13.24
C ILE A 5 -7.61 18.68 12.75
N ARG A 6 -7.01 17.49 12.66
CA ARG A 6 -5.70 17.29 12.06
C ARG A 6 -5.89 16.78 10.64
N LEU A 7 -5.32 17.47 9.66
CA LEU A 7 -5.21 16.94 8.30
C LEU A 7 -4.02 15.99 8.24
N VAL A 8 -4.27 14.75 7.80
CA VAL A 8 -3.24 13.73 7.61
C VAL A 8 -3.15 13.44 6.11
N PRO A 9 -1.94 13.50 5.53
CA PRO A 9 -1.72 13.08 4.15
C PRO A 9 -2.03 11.60 3.99
N HIS A 10 -2.80 11.27 2.97
CA HIS A 10 -3.26 9.93 2.65
C HIS A 10 -2.97 9.65 1.18
N ILE A 11 -2.39 8.48 0.92
CA ILE A 11 -2.09 7.99 -0.44
C ILE A 11 -2.84 6.68 -0.64
N ALA A 12 -3.65 6.60 -1.69
CA ALA A 12 -4.30 5.36 -2.11
C ALA A 12 -3.65 4.83 -3.38
N VAL A 13 -3.19 3.59 -3.34
CA VAL A 13 -2.64 2.89 -4.50
C VAL A 13 -3.13 1.45 -4.54
N ALA A 14 -3.25 0.90 -5.74
CA ALA A 14 -3.56 -0.49 -5.96
C ALA A 14 -2.53 -1.15 -6.88
N ALA A 15 -2.16 -2.39 -6.58
CA ALA A 15 -1.11 -3.11 -7.27
C ALA A 15 -1.53 -4.55 -7.60
N ALA A 16 -1.15 -5.00 -8.79
CA ALA A 16 -1.38 -6.37 -9.23
C ALA A 16 -0.18 -6.89 -10.02
N GLY A 17 0.05 -8.18 -9.88
CA GLY A 17 0.97 -8.94 -10.71
C GLY A 17 0.24 -10.11 -11.36
N ASP A 18 0.56 -10.39 -12.62
CA ASP A 18 0.07 -11.56 -13.34
C ASP A 18 1.26 -12.44 -13.78
N PRO A 19 1.51 -13.57 -13.09
CA PRO A 19 2.60 -14.47 -13.41
C PRO A 19 2.39 -15.22 -14.73
N ARG A 20 1.18 -15.25 -15.29
CA ARG A 20 0.90 -15.95 -16.56
C ARG A 20 1.34 -15.12 -17.76
N SER A 21 1.08 -13.82 -17.71
CA SER A 21 1.50 -12.86 -18.74
C SER A 21 2.88 -12.26 -18.45
N GLY A 22 3.41 -12.44 -17.23
CA GLY A 22 4.68 -11.85 -16.82
C GLY A 22 4.60 -10.33 -16.71
N THR A 23 3.45 -9.79 -16.29
CA THR A 23 3.18 -8.34 -16.24
C THR A 23 2.78 -7.88 -14.84
N PHE A 24 3.01 -6.62 -14.56
CA PHE A 24 2.52 -5.94 -13.35
C PHE A 24 1.81 -4.65 -13.69
N ALA A 25 1.05 -4.15 -12.70
CA ALA A 25 0.52 -2.81 -12.73
C ALA A 25 0.42 -2.21 -11.32
N VAL A 26 0.54 -0.89 -11.27
CA VAL A 26 0.23 -0.02 -10.15
C VAL A 26 -0.66 1.11 -10.66
N CYS A 27 -1.74 1.39 -9.94
CA CYS A 27 -2.66 2.48 -10.21
C CYS A 27 -2.97 3.27 -8.93
N ASP A 28 -3.54 4.47 -9.10
CA ASP A 28 -4.02 5.29 -8.00
C ASP A 28 -5.33 4.73 -7.38
N GLY A 29 -5.90 5.47 -6.42
CA GLY A 29 -7.14 5.10 -5.75
C GLY A 29 -8.37 5.01 -6.67
N GLU A 30 -8.33 5.67 -7.82
CA GLU A 30 -9.40 5.71 -8.83
C GLU A 30 -9.17 4.68 -9.96
N GLY A 31 -8.08 3.92 -9.91
CA GLY A 31 -7.74 2.90 -10.90
C GLY A 31 -7.01 3.44 -12.13
N THR A 32 -6.55 4.69 -12.13
CA THR A 32 -5.73 5.24 -13.22
C THR A 32 -4.32 4.66 -13.15
N ALA A 33 -3.85 4.05 -14.24
CA ALA A 33 -2.51 3.47 -14.30
C ALA A 33 -1.40 4.51 -14.08
N LEU A 34 -0.55 4.23 -13.09
CA LEU A 34 0.66 4.99 -12.78
C LEU A 34 1.88 4.32 -13.40
N TRP A 35 1.93 2.99 -13.33
CA TRP A 35 3.07 2.19 -13.81
C TRP A 35 2.58 0.79 -14.18
N TYR A 36 2.83 0.34 -15.42
CA TYR A 36 2.58 -1.05 -15.80
C TYR A 36 3.54 -1.50 -16.88
N GLY A 37 3.72 -2.82 -17.00
CA GLY A 37 4.54 -3.41 -18.04
C GLY A 37 5.00 -4.83 -17.69
N PRO A 38 5.91 -5.38 -18.50
CA PRO A 38 6.53 -6.67 -18.20
C PRO A 38 7.42 -6.60 -16.95
N TYR A 39 7.56 -7.73 -16.27
CA TYR A 39 8.62 -7.93 -15.28
C TYR A 39 10.00 -7.86 -15.91
N SER A 40 11.00 -7.56 -15.10
CA SER A 40 12.39 -7.89 -15.43
C SER A 40 12.69 -9.35 -15.14
N ASP A 41 13.68 -9.91 -15.83
CA ASP A 41 14.08 -11.32 -15.66
C ASP A 41 14.49 -11.64 -14.21
N TYR A 42 15.06 -10.66 -13.49
CA TYR A 42 15.46 -10.79 -12.08
C TYR A 42 14.27 -11.08 -11.14
N GLU A 43 13.08 -10.64 -11.51
CA GLU A 43 11.88 -10.73 -10.65
C GLU A 43 11.20 -12.09 -10.73
N HIS A 44 11.64 -12.98 -11.60
CA HIS A 44 11.08 -14.32 -11.74
C HIS A 44 11.62 -15.31 -10.69
N ALA A 45 12.73 -14.98 -10.01
CA ALA A 45 13.48 -15.88 -9.14
C ALA A 45 13.06 -15.82 -7.65
N HIS A 46 11.77 -15.72 -7.34
CA HIS A 46 11.33 -15.71 -5.94
C HIS A 46 11.29 -17.14 -5.35
N PRO A 47 11.86 -17.41 -4.16
CA PRO A 47 11.86 -18.73 -3.53
C PRO A 47 10.47 -19.34 -3.24
N ARG A 48 9.41 -18.52 -3.30
CA ARG A 48 8.02 -18.91 -3.03
C ARG A 48 7.21 -19.08 -4.33
N GLY A 49 7.89 -19.06 -5.48
CA GLY A 49 7.33 -19.29 -6.79
C GLY A 49 6.83 -18.03 -7.51
N PRO A 50 6.46 -18.15 -8.81
CA PRO A 50 6.20 -17.02 -9.70
C PRO A 50 5.03 -16.13 -9.26
N ARG A 51 4.00 -16.71 -8.64
CA ARG A 51 2.82 -15.97 -8.17
C ARG A 51 3.17 -14.98 -7.05
N VAL A 52 3.92 -15.44 -6.05
CA VAL A 52 4.41 -14.59 -4.97
C VAL A 52 5.40 -13.57 -5.50
N ALA A 53 6.27 -13.98 -6.43
CA ALA A 53 7.19 -13.08 -7.12
C ALA A 53 6.47 -11.90 -7.78
N ALA A 54 5.45 -12.22 -8.59
CA ALA A 54 4.63 -11.27 -9.31
C ALA A 54 3.90 -10.29 -8.38
N GLY A 55 3.27 -10.81 -7.33
CA GLY A 55 2.57 -10.01 -6.33
C GLY A 55 3.52 -9.09 -5.55
N MET A 56 4.66 -9.61 -5.10
CA MET A 56 5.67 -8.85 -4.36
C MET A 56 6.31 -7.75 -5.21
N ALA A 57 6.66 -8.06 -6.47
CA ALA A 57 7.22 -7.09 -7.40
C ALA A 57 6.27 -5.90 -7.63
N ALA A 58 4.97 -6.16 -7.80
CA ALA A 58 3.96 -5.13 -7.96
C ALA A 58 3.74 -4.32 -6.66
N ALA A 59 3.59 -5.00 -5.53
CA ALA A 59 3.33 -4.37 -4.24
C ALA A 59 4.50 -3.48 -3.78
N SER A 60 5.74 -3.95 -3.94
CA SER A 60 6.94 -3.18 -3.60
C SER A 60 7.07 -1.91 -4.44
N ARG A 61 6.71 -1.95 -5.73
CA ARG A 61 6.65 -0.75 -6.59
C ARG A 61 5.61 0.25 -6.12
N ALA A 62 4.44 -0.21 -5.68
CA ALA A 62 3.41 0.67 -5.16
C ALA A 62 3.83 1.37 -3.87
N VAL A 63 4.49 0.64 -2.94
CA VAL A 63 5.08 1.26 -1.73
C VAL A 63 6.17 2.25 -2.11
N TRP A 64 7.01 1.92 -3.09
CA TRP A 64 8.05 2.82 -3.58
C TRP A 64 7.45 4.11 -4.18
N LEU A 65 6.41 4.00 -5.01
CA LEU A 65 5.72 5.17 -5.59
C LEU A 65 5.07 6.06 -4.51
N ALA A 66 4.46 5.47 -3.49
CA ALA A 66 3.94 6.25 -2.36
C ALA A 66 5.07 6.99 -1.63
N GLY A 67 6.22 6.35 -1.42
CA GLY A 67 7.40 7.01 -0.83
C GLY A 67 7.94 8.15 -1.70
N ARG A 68 7.90 8.00 -3.02
CA ARG A 68 8.26 9.06 -3.97
C ARG A 68 7.26 10.23 -3.93
N ALA A 69 5.96 9.96 -3.82
CA ALA A 69 4.95 11.01 -3.64
C ALA A 69 5.22 11.84 -2.37
N CYS A 70 5.59 11.17 -1.26
CA CYS A 70 6.01 11.87 -0.04
C CYS A 70 7.26 12.73 -0.27
N ALA A 71 8.27 12.20 -0.96
CA ALA A 71 9.50 12.93 -1.25
C ALA A 71 9.26 14.16 -2.14
N GLU A 72 8.44 14.03 -3.18
CA GLU A 72 8.09 15.14 -4.10
C GLU A 72 7.27 16.24 -3.41
N THR A 73 6.55 15.92 -2.35
CA THR A 73 5.72 16.86 -1.58
C THR A 73 6.38 17.37 -0.29
N GLY A 74 7.59 16.91 0.02
CA GLY A 74 8.30 17.26 1.26
C GLY A 74 7.63 16.73 2.53
N LEU A 75 6.75 15.73 2.42
CA LEU A 75 6.05 15.15 3.54
C LEU A 75 6.97 14.25 4.37
N ARG A 76 6.92 14.41 5.69
CA ARG A 76 7.66 13.56 6.63
C ARG A 76 6.88 12.30 7.04
N GLN A 77 5.55 12.34 6.91
CA GLN A 77 4.65 11.25 7.28
C GLN A 77 3.40 11.24 6.39
N ALA A 78 2.95 10.05 6.00
CA ALA A 78 1.69 9.83 5.29
C ALA A 78 1.09 8.47 5.66
N ASP A 79 -0.24 8.39 5.63
CA ASP A 79 -0.96 7.12 5.68
C ASP A 79 -1.07 6.57 4.25
N VAL A 80 -0.69 5.31 4.05
CA VAL A 80 -0.77 4.64 2.74
C VAL A 80 -1.76 3.51 2.81
N ARG A 81 -2.77 3.55 1.94
CA ARG A 81 -3.65 2.43 1.66
C ARG A 81 -3.15 1.72 0.41
N LEU A 82 -2.65 0.50 0.58
CA LEU A 82 -2.26 -0.37 -0.53
C LEU A 82 -3.28 -1.48 -0.72
N THR A 83 -3.88 -1.56 -1.90
CA THR A 83 -4.74 -2.67 -2.31
C THR A 83 -3.96 -3.65 -3.19
N VAL A 84 -3.97 -4.94 -2.85
CA VAL A 84 -3.32 -6.01 -3.62
C VAL A 84 -4.31 -7.08 -4.06
N SER A 85 -3.96 -7.77 -5.15
CA SER A 85 -4.73 -8.90 -5.69
C SER A 85 -4.58 -10.19 -4.91
N ASP A 86 -3.50 -10.32 -4.13
CA ASP A 86 -3.09 -11.57 -3.51
C ASP A 86 -2.73 -11.36 -2.03
N ARG A 87 -3.10 -12.31 -1.18
CA ARG A 87 -2.75 -12.31 0.25
C ARG A 87 -1.36 -12.86 0.53
N GLU A 88 -0.73 -13.51 -0.45
CA GLU A 88 0.57 -14.16 -0.29
C GLU A 88 1.76 -13.20 -0.35
N VAL A 89 1.51 -11.88 -0.46
CA VAL A 89 2.56 -10.87 -0.34
C VAL A 89 3.14 -10.85 1.07
N ASP A 90 4.46 -10.69 1.18
CA ASP A 90 5.17 -10.57 2.44
C ASP A 90 4.93 -9.20 3.08
N ALA A 91 3.91 -9.13 3.94
CA ALA A 91 3.49 -7.91 4.59
C ALA A 91 4.61 -7.30 5.45
N ALA A 92 5.46 -8.11 6.10
CA ALA A 92 6.54 -7.60 6.95
C ALA A 92 7.56 -6.80 6.13
N VAL A 93 7.92 -7.29 4.94
CA VAL A 93 8.78 -6.57 4.00
C VAL A 93 8.14 -5.24 3.58
N LEU A 94 6.85 -5.26 3.19
CA LEU A 94 6.13 -4.06 2.75
C LEU A 94 6.00 -3.02 3.88
N PHE A 95 5.72 -3.45 5.12
CA PHE A 95 5.69 -2.58 6.30
C PHE A 95 7.08 -1.98 6.59
N GLY A 96 8.15 -2.77 6.47
CA GLY A 96 9.52 -2.31 6.62
C GLY A 96 9.87 -1.23 5.58
N MET A 97 9.55 -1.47 4.30
CA MET A 97 9.73 -0.50 3.22
C MET A 97 8.97 0.81 3.49
N ALA A 98 7.71 0.72 3.89
CA ALA A 98 6.89 1.88 4.20
C ALA A 98 7.45 2.67 5.38
N THR A 99 7.86 1.98 6.45
CA THR A 99 8.43 2.59 7.65
C THR A 99 9.73 3.34 7.35
N MET A 100 10.63 2.76 6.55
CA MET A 100 11.86 3.43 6.13
C MET A 100 11.60 4.70 5.31
N ALA A 101 10.47 4.75 4.59
CA ALA A 101 10.03 5.92 3.84
C ALA A 101 9.14 6.88 4.65
N GLY A 102 9.00 6.68 5.97
CA GLY A 102 8.20 7.55 6.84
C GLY A 102 6.69 7.36 6.73
N MET A 103 6.22 6.25 6.15
CA MET A 103 4.81 6.01 5.89
C MET A 103 4.20 4.97 6.84
N THR A 104 2.93 5.15 7.18
CA THR A 104 2.12 4.14 7.86
C THR A 104 1.30 3.38 6.84
N LEU A 105 1.66 2.12 6.57
CA LEU A 105 0.97 1.30 5.57
C LEU A 105 -0.26 0.61 6.17
N ARG A 106 -1.33 0.51 5.38
CA ARG A 106 -2.46 -0.40 5.57
C ARG A 106 -2.62 -1.23 4.30
N LEU A 107 -2.52 -2.54 4.45
CA LEU A 107 -2.60 -3.49 3.35
C LEU A 107 -3.99 -4.10 3.27
N PHE A 108 -4.60 -4.07 2.09
CA PHE A 108 -5.90 -4.67 1.79
C PHE A 108 -5.74 -5.67 0.66
N SER A 109 -6.38 -6.83 0.77
CA SER A 109 -6.45 -7.79 -0.33
C SER A 109 -7.89 -7.96 -0.78
N THR A 110 -8.11 -7.80 -2.08
CA THR A 110 -9.42 -7.91 -2.73
C THR A 110 -9.25 -8.51 -4.12
N SER A 111 -10.25 -9.27 -4.58
CA SER A 111 -10.34 -9.74 -5.95
C SER A 111 -10.74 -8.62 -6.93
N ASP A 112 -11.44 -7.60 -6.43
CA ASP A 112 -11.87 -6.41 -7.15
C ASP A 112 -10.78 -5.33 -7.07
N ASN A 113 -9.67 -5.62 -7.75
CA ASN A 113 -8.48 -4.77 -7.74
C ASN A 113 -8.30 -4.15 -9.14
N PRO A 114 -8.42 -2.82 -9.29
CA PRO A 114 -8.37 -2.16 -10.60
C PRO A 114 -7.02 -2.33 -11.31
N ALA A 115 -5.94 -2.61 -10.57
CA ALA A 115 -4.64 -2.88 -11.18
C ALA A 115 -4.63 -4.18 -12.01
N ARG A 116 -5.56 -5.12 -11.79
CA ARG A 116 -5.62 -6.38 -12.55
C ARG A 116 -5.90 -6.17 -14.03
N ASP A 117 -6.73 -5.19 -14.36
CA ASP A 117 -7.10 -4.94 -15.75
C ASP A 117 -5.90 -4.41 -16.53
N TRP A 118 -5.08 -3.58 -15.89
CA TRP A 118 -3.85 -3.04 -16.45
C TRP A 118 -2.77 -4.10 -16.71
N CYS A 119 -2.74 -5.21 -15.97
CA CYS A 119 -1.84 -6.33 -16.30
C CYS A 119 -2.10 -6.93 -17.69
N ARG A 120 -3.32 -6.78 -18.22
CA ARG A 120 -3.75 -7.34 -19.51
C ARG A 120 -3.62 -6.34 -20.66
N VAL A 121 -3.37 -5.07 -20.36
CA VAL A 121 -3.23 -4.03 -21.38
C VAL A 121 -1.86 -4.18 -22.06
N PRO A 122 -1.80 -4.28 -23.40
CA PRO A 122 -0.53 -4.36 -24.11
C PRO A 122 0.34 -3.11 -23.90
N GLY A 123 1.66 -3.32 -23.88
CA GLY A 123 2.65 -2.25 -23.81
C GLY A 123 3.16 -1.98 -22.40
N ARG A 124 3.63 -0.75 -22.18
CA ARG A 124 4.17 -0.29 -20.90
C ARG A 124 3.87 1.18 -20.67
N ARG A 125 3.73 1.57 -19.41
CA ARG A 125 3.76 2.95 -18.95
C ARG A 125 4.71 3.02 -17.78
N ASP A 126 5.70 3.88 -17.83
CA ASP A 126 6.54 4.15 -16.68
C ASP A 126 5.98 5.31 -15.85
N TRP A 127 6.24 5.30 -14.56
CA TRP A 127 5.90 6.42 -13.69
C TRP A 127 6.68 7.68 -14.13
N GLN A 128 6.14 8.86 -13.85
CA GLN A 128 6.74 10.13 -14.27
C GLN A 128 7.11 10.99 -13.05
N PRO A 129 8.38 11.41 -12.91
CA PRO A 129 8.77 12.37 -11.88
C PRO A 129 7.93 13.64 -11.91
N GLY A 130 7.57 14.16 -10.74
CA GLY A 130 6.80 15.41 -10.60
C GLY A 130 5.29 15.26 -10.81
N THR A 131 4.81 14.05 -11.11
CA THR A 131 3.36 13.78 -11.22
C THR A 131 2.77 13.14 -9.95
N LEU A 132 3.61 12.64 -9.03
CA LEU A 132 3.16 11.81 -7.92
C LEU A 132 2.60 12.64 -6.75
N ALA A 133 2.83 13.95 -6.73
CA ALA A 133 2.19 14.86 -5.78
C ALA A 133 0.65 14.79 -5.86
N ALA A 134 0.09 14.47 -7.04
CA ALA A 134 -1.35 14.31 -7.23
C ALA A 134 -1.94 13.10 -6.48
N LEU A 135 -1.11 12.16 -6.02
CA LEU A 135 -1.56 11.00 -5.23
C LEU A 135 -1.85 11.34 -3.77
N VAL A 136 -1.43 12.53 -3.31
CA VAL A 136 -1.55 12.94 -1.92
C VAL A 136 -2.89 13.63 -1.69
N GLU A 137 -3.76 12.96 -0.96
CA GLU A 137 -5.02 13.53 -0.46
C GLU A 137 -4.87 13.94 1.01
N TYR A 138 -5.42 15.08 1.41
CA TYR A 138 -5.46 15.46 2.83
C TYR A 138 -6.79 15.05 3.45
N ARG A 139 -6.76 14.12 4.41
CA ARG A 139 -7.96 13.66 5.10
C ARG A 139 -8.04 14.25 6.50
N ALA A 140 -9.22 14.73 6.87
CA ALA A 140 -9.49 15.18 8.23
C ALA A 140 -9.56 13.97 9.18
N THR A 141 -8.69 13.98 10.18
CA THR A 141 -8.75 13.06 11.32
C THR A 141 -9.15 13.86 12.54
N ALA A 142 -10.19 13.39 13.22
CA ALA A 142 -10.52 13.88 14.54
C ALA A 142 -9.44 13.39 15.51
N ALA A 143 -8.64 14.30 16.06
CA ALA A 143 -7.78 13.95 17.18
C ALA A 143 -8.69 13.63 18.38
N GLY A 144 -8.72 12.36 18.79
CA GLY A 144 -9.61 11.86 19.83
C GLY A 144 -8.94 10.82 20.71
N THR A 145 -8.39 11.32 21.84
CA THR A 145 -8.16 10.63 23.12
C THR A 145 -7.50 9.25 23.10
N ALA A 146 -6.21 9.22 23.46
CA ALA A 146 -5.67 8.09 24.21
C ALA A 146 -6.53 7.89 25.46
N SER A 147 -7.28 6.78 25.53
CA SER A 147 -7.97 6.38 26.75
C SER A 147 -8.07 4.86 26.81
N GLY A 148 -7.51 4.29 27.88
CA GLY A 148 -7.90 2.99 28.42
C GLY A 148 -7.02 1.81 28.00
N ILE A 149 -5.91 1.62 28.72
CA ILE A 149 -5.44 0.28 29.05
C ILE A 149 -6.63 -0.46 29.69
N PRO A 150 -7.08 -1.63 29.21
CA PRO A 150 -7.99 -2.44 30.00
C PRO A 150 -7.16 -3.09 31.13
N VAL A 151 -7.28 -2.53 32.34
CA VAL A 151 -6.89 -3.25 33.56
C VAL A 151 -7.84 -4.44 33.67
N ARG A 152 -7.34 -5.65 33.41
CA ARG A 152 -8.00 -6.90 33.78
C ARG A 152 -8.13 -6.90 35.30
N GLN A 153 -9.33 -6.68 35.83
CA GLN A 153 -9.62 -7.10 37.20
C GLN A 153 -9.78 -8.62 37.20
N ALA A 154 -9.00 -9.28 38.04
CA ALA A 154 -9.15 -10.70 38.34
C ALA A 154 -10.36 -10.86 39.25
N GLU A 155 -11.40 -11.56 38.78
CA GLU A 155 -12.47 -12.06 39.65
C GLU A 155 -12.09 -13.45 40.15
N THR A 156 -11.89 -13.54 41.45
CA THR A 156 -11.74 -14.78 42.22
C THR A 156 -13.10 -15.51 42.27
N PRO A 157 -13.19 -16.82 41.99
CA PRO A 157 -14.45 -17.53 42.13
C PRO A 157 -14.77 -17.81 43.61
N CYS A 158 -15.91 -17.33 44.08
CA CYS A 158 -16.57 -17.90 45.26
C CYS A 158 -17.25 -19.21 44.85
N LEU A 159 -16.76 -20.33 45.38
CA LEU A 159 -17.44 -21.62 45.36
C LEU A 159 -18.60 -21.62 46.36
N PRO A 160 -19.74 -22.26 46.03
CA PRO A 160 -20.65 -22.82 47.04
C PRO A 160 -20.15 -24.16 47.58
#